data_AF-F3FTD4-F1
#
_entry.id   AF-F3FTD4-F1
#
_cell.length_a   1.000
_cell.length_b   1.000
_cell.length_c   1.000
_cell.angle_alpha   90.00
_cell.angle_beta   90.00
_cell.angle_gamma   90.00
#
_symmetry.space_group_name_H-M   'P 1'
#
loop_
_entity.id
_entity.type
_entity.pdbx_description
1 polymer ?
#
loop_
_entity_poly.entity_id
_entity_poly.type
_entity_poly.pdbx_seq_one_letter_code
_entity_poly.pdbx_strand_id
1 'polypeptide(L)'
;PDEHHHLGLDAALTDDLLASMGRNAEKGGSISLLAARDYDTPSRVALSEDGSGNPVLNLGADLDRAWSSVGRALDQGDWRVEDINRSLGLYYINLAEKAKTPENEPGFFGRMFGSKSTKEEIDARAERYQVRLSKVGDNVQVTVEKNINTVAPADIARRVLSVIQDNLG
;
A
#
# COMPACT_ATOMS: atom_id res chain seq x y z
N PRO A 1 -15.25 29.85 -40.66
CA PRO A 1 -15.67 30.94 -39.75
C PRO A 1 -16.67 30.33 -38.78
N ASP A 2 -16.18 29.72 -37.71
CA ASP A 2 -16.97 28.82 -36.87
C ASP A 2 -16.43 28.86 -35.44
N GLU A 3 -16.86 29.84 -34.62
CA GLU A 3 -16.31 30.04 -33.26
C GLU A 3 -17.35 30.52 -32.23
N HIS A 4 -18.63 30.14 -32.34
CA HIS A 4 -19.67 30.67 -31.42
C HIS A 4 -20.57 29.64 -30.74
N HIS A 5 -20.26 28.34 -30.79
CA HIS A 5 -21.11 27.30 -30.16
C HIS A 5 -20.56 26.67 -28.86
N HIS A 6 -19.34 27.01 -28.43
CA HIS A 6 -18.73 26.39 -27.24
C HIS A 6 -18.99 27.16 -25.93
N LEU A 7 -19.06 28.49 -26.00
CA LEU A 7 -19.13 29.36 -24.81
C LEU A 7 -20.39 29.16 -23.94
N GLY A 8 -21.52 28.81 -24.55
CA GLY A 8 -22.76 28.55 -23.80
C GLY A 8 -22.79 27.18 -23.12
N LEU A 9 -22.13 26.18 -23.72
CA LEU A 9 -22.10 24.81 -23.20
C LEU A 9 -21.12 24.69 -22.03
N ASP A 10 -19.94 25.31 -22.17
CA ASP A 10 -18.94 25.36 -21.10
C ASP A 10 -19.45 26.12 -19.86
N ALA A 11 -20.24 27.18 -20.07
CA ALA A 11 -20.88 27.93 -18.99
C ALA A 11 -21.91 27.07 -18.24
N ALA A 12 -22.74 26.31 -18.96
CA ALA A 12 -23.75 25.44 -18.35
C ALA A 12 -23.13 24.27 -17.56
N LEU A 13 -22.04 23.69 -18.06
CA LEU A 13 -21.31 22.62 -17.35
C LEU A 13 -20.60 23.16 -16.10
N THR A 14 -20.07 24.38 -16.16
CA THR A 14 -19.42 25.04 -15.03
C THR A 14 -20.44 25.39 -13.94
N ASP A 15 -21.62 25.85 -14.33
CA ASP A 15 -22.70 26.18 -13.40
C ASP A 15 -23.24 24.92 -12.68
N ASP A 16 -23.40 23.80 -13.39
CA ASP A 16 -23.82 22.54 -12.75
C ASP A 16 -22.74 21.97 -11.83
N LEU A 17 -21.45 22.10 -12.18
CA LEU A 17 -20.35 21.73 -11.28
C LEU A 17 -20.38 22.58 -10.00
N LEU A 18 -20.51 23.91 -10.13
CA LEU A 18 -20.57 24.82 -8.98
C LEU A 18 -21.81 24.57 -8.11
N ALA A 19 -22.96 24.32 -8.74
CA ALA A 19 -24.18 23.96 -8.04
C ALA A 19 -24.05 22.59 -7.34
N SER A 20 -23.35 21.62 -7.94
CA SER A 20 -23.08 20.31 -7.31
C SER A 20 -22.15 20.46 -6.09
N MET A 21 -21.12 21.30 -6.17
CA MET A 21 -20.20 21.57 -5.07
C MET A 21 -20.88 22.33 -3.92
N GLY A 22 -21.74 23.30 -4.25
CA GLY A 22 -22.59 23.98 -3.26
C GLY A 22 -23.53 23.02 -2.54
N ARG A 23 -24.23 22.15 -3.29
CA ARG A 23 -25.12 21.12 -2.72
C ARG A 23 -24.38 20.11 -1.82
N ASN A 24 -23.12 19.79 -2.13
CA ASN A 24 -22.27 18.93 -1.30
C ASN A 24 -21.80 19.65 -0.01
N ALA A 25 -21.56 20.96 -0.08
CA ALA A 25 -21.19 21.78 1.08
C ALA A 25 -22.38 22.00 2.03
N GLU A 26 -23.58 22.24 1.51
CA GLU A 26 -24.80 22.47 2.31
C GLU A 26 -25.35 21.18 2.97
N LYS A 27 -25.01 20.00 2.43
CA LYS A 27 -25.32 18.69 3.04
C LYS A 27 -24.31 18.23 4.10
N GLY A 28 -23.29 19.04 4.43
CA GLY A 28 -22.29 18.68 5.44
C GLY A 28 -21.43 17.47 5.07
N GLY A 29 -21.24 17.21 3.77
CA GLY A 29 -20.52 16.04 3.25
C GLY A 29 -19.02 16.25 3.13
N SER A 30 -18.36 16.94 4.07
CA SER A 30 -16.90 16.94 4.13
C SER A 30 -16.46 15.64 4.81
N ILE A 31 -16.30 14.55 4.04
CA ILE A 31 -15.74 13.32 4.58
C ILE A 31 -14.28 13.63 4.91
N SER A 32 -13.96 13.77 6.20
CA SER A 32 -12.59 13.99 6.66
C SER A 32 -11.69 12.86 6.17
N LEU A 33 -10.49 13.18 5.66
CA LEU A 33 -9.46 12.20 5.29
C LEU A 33 -9.13 11.25 6.46
N LEU A 34 -9.29 11.74 7.69
CA LEU A 34 -9.15 10.92 8.90
C LEU A 34 -10.32 9.94 9.03
N ALA A 35 -11.56 10.41 8.87
CA ALA A 35 -12.75 9.54 8.92
C ALA A 35 -12.77 8.49 7.78
N ALA A 36 -12.20 8.80 6.62
CA ALA A 36 -12.05 7.86 5.52
C ALA A 36 -11.05 6.72 5.83
N ARG A 37 -9.98 7.02 6.58
CA ARG A 37 -9.03 6.01 7.10
C ARG A 37 -9.63 5.16 8.21
N ASP A 38 -10.46 5.75 9.06
CA ASP A 38 -11.10 4.99 10.14
C ASP A 38 -12.10 3.96 9.60
N TYR A 39 -12.67 4.20 8.41
CA TYR A 39 -13.66 3.31 7.79
C TYR A 39 -13.10 1.95 7.34
N ASP A 40 -11.85 1.92 6.85
CA ASP A 40 -11.21 0.69 6.36
C ASP A 40 -10.33 -0.01 7.41
N THR A 41 -10.17 0.60 8.60
CA THR A 41 -9.37 0.03 9.70
C THR A 41 -10.02 -1.26 10.23
N PRO A 42 -9.28 -2.40 10.29
CA PRO A 42 -9.81 -3.65 10.80
C PRO A 42 -10.21 -3.59 12.28
N SER A 43 -11.31 -4.23 12.64
CA SER A 43 -11.84 -4.26 14.02
C SER A 43 -10.96 -5.04 15.01
N ARG A 44 -10.14 -5.94 14.49
CA ARG A 44 -9.16 -6.73 15.24
C ARG A 44 -7.95 -6.98 14.36
N VAL A 45 -6.76 -6.88 14.95
CA VAL A 45 -5.50 -7.21 14.29
C VAL A 45 -4.71 -8.12 15.22
N ALA A 46 -4.28 -9.28 14.73
CA ALA A 46 -3.50 -10.23 15.51
C ALA A 46 -2.44 -10.92 14.66
N LEU A 47 -1.16 -10.67 14.97
CA LEU A 47 -0.04 -11.44 14.45
C LEU A 47 0.13 -12.72 15.27
N SER A 48 0.08 -13.86 14.60
CA SER A 48 0.22 -15.18 15.20
C SER A 48 1.08 -16.09 14.31
N GLU A 49 1.14 -17.38 14.64
CA GLU A 49 1.75 -18.41 13.80
C GLU A 49 0.69 -19.41 13.35
N ASP A 50 0.83 -19.96 12.16
CA ASP A 50 -0.02 -21.05 11.66
C ASP A 50 0.35 -22.40 12.29
N GLY A 51 -0.35 -23.48 11.90
CA GLY A 51 -0.07 -24.83 12.40
C GLY A 51 1.30 -25.40 12.02
N SER A 52 2.06 -24.71 11.16
CA SER A 52 3.43 -25.05 10.75
C SER A 52 4.47 -24.08 11.31
N GLY A 53 4.07 -23.10 12.13
CA GLY A 53 4.96 -22.11 12.74
C GLY A 53 5.26 -20.89 11.84
N ASN A 54 4.55 -20.72 10.71
CA ASN A 54 4.75 -19.57 9.84
C ASN A 54 4.00 -18.35 10.37
N PRO A 55 4.62 -17.15 10.39
CA PRO A 55 3.94 -15.92 10.80
C PRO A 55 2.75 -15.59 9.90
N VAL A 56 1.66 -15.17 10.53
CA VAL A 56 0.40 -14.85 9.85
C VAL A 56 -0.32 -13.72 10.56
N LEU A 57 -0.87 -12.78 9.80
CA LEU A 57 -1.61 -11.65 10.34
C LEU A 57 -3.11 -11.84 10.09
N ASN A 58 -3.90 -11.84 11.16
CA ASN A 58 -5.35 -12.01 11.09
C ASN A 58 -6.03 -10.66 11.28
N LEU A 59 -6.92 -10.32 10.35
CA LEU A 59 -7.64 -9.06 10.28
C LEU A 59 -9.15 -9.30 10.42
N GLY A 60 -9.76 -8.67 11.41
CA GLY A 60 -11.21 -8.64 11.61
C GLY A 60 -11.87 -7.62 10.68
N ALA A 61 -11.92 -7.96 9.39
CA ALA A 61 -12.52 -7.13 8.33
C ALA A 61 -12.84 -7.99 7.11
N ASP A 62 -13.80 -7.52 6.29
CA ASP A 62 -14.02 -8.06 4.96
C ASP A 62 -12.83 -7.77 4.03
N LEU A 63 -12.71 -8.55 2.95
CA LEU A 63 -11.61 -8.47 1.98
C LEU A 63 -11.43 -7.05 1.42
N ASP A 64 -12.50 -6.34 1.12
CA ASP A 64 -12.41 -5.01 0.53
C ASP A 64 -11.75 -3.98 1.47
N ARG A 65 -12.09 -4.05 2.76
CA ARG A 65 -11.51 -3.17 3.80
C ARG A 65 -10.08 -3.57 4.10
N ALA A 66 -9.83 -4.86 4.33
CA ALA A 66 -8.49 -5.38 4.54
C ALA A 66 -7.55 -5.07 3.38
N TRP A 67 -8.05 -5.14 2.14
CA TRP A 67 -7.28 -4.78 0.96
C TRP A 67 -6.85 -3.31 0.98
N SER A 68 -7.80 -2.41 1.27
CA SER A 68 -7.55 -0.97 1.35
C SER A 68 -6.55 -0.64 2.47
N SER A 69 -6.77 -1.17 3.67
CA SER A 69 -5.91 -0.92 4.83
C SER A 69 -4.51 -1.50 4.65
N VAL A 70 -4.38 -2.72 4.12
CA VAL A 70 -3.08 -3.36 3.86
C VAL A 70 -2.31 -2.63 2.76
N GLY A 71 -2.99 -2.19 1.69
CA GLY A 71 -2.32 -1.40 0.64
C GLY A 71 -1.69 -0.12 1.20
N ARG A 72 -2.46 0.62 2.01
CA ARG A 72 -1.98 1.83 2.72
C ARG A 72 -0.83 1.52 3.68
N ALA A 73 -0.90 0.41 4.41
CA ALA A 73 0.15 -0.01 5.33
C ALA A 73 1.44 -0.41 4.59
N LEU A 74 1.32 -1.09 3.45
CA LEU A 74 2.45 -1.49 2.62
C LEU A 74 3.23 -0.29 2.06
N ASP A 75 2.58 0.85 1.82
CA ASP A 75 3.24 2.08 1.37
C ASP A 75 4.20 2.67 2.43
N GLN A 76 4.01 2.33 3.71
CA GLN A 76 4.86 2.79 4.83
C GLN A 76 6.12 1.94 5.02
N GLY A 77 6.22 0.78 4.36
CA GLY A 77 7.37 -0.12 4.53
C GLY A 77 8.62 0.29 3.75
N ASP A 78 9.75 -0.32 4.11
CA ASP A 78 11.05 -0.16 3.43
C ASP A 78 11.19 -1.07 2.20
N TRP A 79 10.12 -1.20 1.41
CA TRP A 79 10.06 -1.96 0.17
C TRP A 79 9.32 -1.16 -0.89
N ARG A 80 9.37 -1.65 -2.13
CA ARG A 80 8.58 -1.15 -3.25
C ARG A 80 7.47 -2.14 -3.58
N VAL A 81 6.23 -1.67 -3.70
CA VAL A 81 5.15 -2.45 -4.32
C VAL A 81 5.36 -2.39 -5.83
N GLU A 82 5.62 -3.54 -6.46
CA GLU A 82 5.88 -3.63 -7.90
C GLU A 82 4.60 -3.80 -8.72
N ASP A 83 3.67 -4.61 -8.21
CA ASP A 83 2.44 -4.96 -8.90
C ASP A 83 1.36 -5.39 -7.89
N ILE A 84 0.11 -5.42 -8.34
CA ILE A 84 -1.04 -5.77 -7.54
C ILE A 84 -2.05 -6.57 -8.35
N ASN A 85 -2.49 -7.70 -7.81
CA ASN A 85 -3.58 -8.48 -8.36
C ASN A 85 -4.69 -8.65 -7.32
N ARG A 86 -5.66 -7.72 -7.35
CA ARG A 86 -6.81 -7.71 -6.42
C ARG A 86 -7.65 -8.98 -6.53
N SER A 87 -7.86 -9.48 -7.74
CA SER A 87 -8.68 -10.68 -7.97
C SER A 87 -8.08 -11.92 -7.31
N LEU A 88 -6.75 -11.99 -7.18
CA LEU A 88 -6.03 -13.06 -6.50
C LEU A 88 -5.66 -12.73 -5.05
N GLY A 89 -5.97 -11.53 -4.57
CA GLY A 89 -5.58 -11.09 -3.24
C GLY A 89 -4.07 -10.92 -3.08
N LEU A 90 -3.34 -10.48 -4.11
CA LEU A 90 -1.87 -10.42 -4.10
C LEU A 90 -1.31 -9.01 -4.26
N TYR A 91 -0.39 -8.65 -3.37
CA TYR A 91 0.58 -7.57 -3.58
C TYR A 91 1.96 -8.16 -3.85
N TYR A 92 2.65 -7.66 -4.87
CA TYR A 92 4.03 -8.04 -5.16
C TYR A 92 4.96 -6.98 -4.59
N ILE A 93 5.80 -7.35 -3.64
CA ILE A 93 6.75 -6.45 -2.98
C ILE A 93 8.19 -6.83 -3.31
N ASN A 94 9.02 -5.80 -3.44
CA ASN A 94 10.43 -5.91 -3.70
C ASN A 94 11.17 -5.23 -2.54
N LEU A 95 11.92 -6.02 -1.77
CA LEU A 95 12.68 -5.58 -0.58
C LEU A 95 14.01 -4.92 -0.96
N ALA A 96 14.08 -4.27 -2.13
CA ALA A 96 15.17 -3.36 -2.45
C ALA A 96 15.25 -2.34 -1.33
N GLU A 97 16.41 -2.28 -0.64
CA GLU A 97 16.71 -1.18 0.27
C GLU A 97 16.33 0.11 -0.44
N LYS A 98 15.36 0.85 0.12
CA LYS A 98 15.15 2.24 -0.25
C LYS A 98 16.49 2.92 0.04
N ALA A 99 17.32 3.06 -0.98
CA ALA A 99 18.62 3.70 -0.88
C ALA A 99 18.41 5.13 -0.42
N LYS A 100 18.42 5.32 0.90
CA LYS A 100 18.52 6.56 1.68
C LYS A 100 18.20 6.22 3.15
N THR A 101 19.13 5.54 3.80
CA THR A 101 19.36 5.83 5.21
C THR A 101 20.22 7.10 5.27
N PRO A 102 19.74 8.23 5.83
CA PRO A 102 20.51 9.48 5.91
C PRO A 102 21.72 9.40 6.86
N GLU A 103 21.96 8.24 7.49
CA GLU A 103 23.13 8.00 8.37
C GLU A 103 24.40 7.55 7.64
N ASN A 104 24.33 7.31 6.32
CA ASN A 104 25.51 7.08 5.48
C ASN A 104 25.69 8.24 4.50
N GLU A 105 25.85 9.47 5.00
CA GLU A 105 26.50 10.50 4.20
C GLU A 105 27.96 10.08 3.98
N PRO A 106 28.39 9.76 2.76
CA PRO A 106 29.81 9.57 2.52
C PRO A 106 30.48 10.90 2.81
N GLY A 107 31.26 10.94 3.89
CA GLY A 107 32.10 12.08 4.25
C GLY A 107 32.96 12.52 3.06
N PHE A 108 33.63 13.67 3.19
CA PHE A 108 34.39 14.33 2.11
C PHE A 108 35.37 13.42 1.33
N PHE A 109 35.75 12.25 1.87
CA PHE A 109 36.62 11.26 1.22
C PHE A 109 35.89 10.12 0.47
N GLY A 110 34.59 9.87 0.73
CA GLY A 110 33.82 8.81 0.07
C GLY A 110 33.32 9.14 -1.34
N ARG A 111 33.33 10.44 -1.72
CA ARG A 111 32.89 10.92 -3.04
C ARG A 111 33.86 10.60 -4.18
N MET A 112 35.09 10.16 -3.89
CA MET A 112 36.11 9.89 -4.92
C MET A 112 36.26 8.41 -5.29
N PHE A 113 35.72 7.48 -4.49
CA PHE A 113 35.82 6.02 -4.72
C PHE A 113 34.48 5.27 -4.69
N GLY A 114 33.38 5.91 -4.31
CA GLY A 114 32.06 5.29 -4.31
C GLY A 114 31.30 5.55 -5.61
N SER A 115 31.42 4.65 -6.58
CA SER A 115 30.39 4.51 -7.62
C SER A 115 29.04 4.37 -6.89
N LYS A 116 28.14 5.34 -7.04
CA LYS A 116 26.75 5.16 -6.60
C LYS A 116 26.24 3.91 -7.31
N SER A 117 25.98 2.83 -6.57
CA SER A 117 25.28 1.67 -7.15
C SER A 117 24.05 2.19 -7.87
N THR A 118 23.90 1.84 -9.14
CA THR A 118 22.80 2.35 -9.94
C THR A 118 21.48 1.78 -9.42
N LYS A 119 20.38 2.43 -9.76
CA LYS A 119 19.04 1.95 -9.40
C LYS A 119 18.81 0.54 -9.97
N GLU A 120 19.40 0.24 -11.13
CA GLU A 120 19.36 -1.10 -11.74
C GLU A 120 20.12 -2.14 -10.92
N GLU A 121 21.30 -1.82 -10.35
CA GLU A 121 22.06 -2.75 -9.51
C GLU A 121 21.36 -3.07 -8.18
N ILE A 122 20.68 -2.08 -7.61
CA ILE A 122 19.91 -2.25 -6.38
C ILE A 122 18.66 -3.11 -6.64
N ASP A 123 17.99 -2.91 -7.78
CA ASP A 123 16.81 -3.70 -8.14
C ASP A 123 17.15 -5.16 -8.51
N ALA A 124 18.31 -5.36 -9.16
CA ALA A 124 18.76 -6.69 -9.59
C ALA A 124 19.08 -7.63 -8.43
N ARG A 125 19.53 -7.10 -7.29
CA ARG A 125 19.85 -7.88 -6.08
C ARG A 125 18.68 -8.02 -5.11
N ALA A 126 17.53 -7.44 -5.42
CA ALA A 126 16.45 -7.33 -4.47
C ALA A 126 15.55 -8.56 -4.45
N GLU A 127 15.19 -8.99 -3.23
CA GLU A 127 14.33 -10.14 -3.02
C GLU A 127 12.86 -9.78 -3.19
N ARG A 128 12.16 -10.57 -4.01
CA ARG A 128 10.74 -10.39 -4.33
C ARG A 128 9.88 -11.35 -3.53
N TYR A 129 8.79 -10.82 -2.99
CA TYR A 129 7.82 -11.56 -2.19
C TYR A 129 6.38 -11.17 -2.59
N GLN A 130 5.46 -12.02 -2.19
CA GLN A 130 4.02 -11.89 -2.38
C GLN A 130 3.37 -11.74 -1.02
N VAL A 131 2.62 -10.66 -0.81
CA VAL A 131 1.73 -10.50 0.34
C VAL A 131 0.34 -10.93 -0.10
N ARG A 132 -0.15 -12.04 0.46
CA ARG A 132 -1.43 -12.64 0.09
C ARG A 132 -2.49 -12.35 1.13
N LEU A 133 -3.67 -11.93 0.68
CA LEU A 133 -4.86 -11.76 1.49
C LEU A 133 -5.88 -12.83 1.13
N SER A 134 -6.27 -13.65 2.11
CA SER A 134 -7.20 -14.78 1.94
C SER A 134 -8.37 -14.65 2.91
N LYS A 135 -9.60 -14.80 2.43
CA LYS A 135 -10.79 -14.81 3.30
C LYS A 135 -10.85 -16.12 4.10
N VAL A 136 -11.02 -16.02 5.42
CA VAL A 136 -11.18 -17.14 6.34
C VAL A 136 -12.36 -16.85 7.27
N GLY A 137 -13.52 -17.43 6.97
CA GLY A 137 -14.79 -17.07 7.63
C GLY A 137 -15.12 -15.59 7.36
N ASP A 138 -15.33 -14.84 8.43
CA ASP A 138 -15.60 -13.39 8.39
C ASP A 138 -14.34 -12.53 8.54
N ASN A 139 -13.16 -13.17 8.57
CA ASN A 139 -11.87 -12.50 8.71
C ASN A 139 -11.05 -12.61 7.42
N VAL A 140 -9.98 -11.82 7.36
CA VAL A 140 -8.95 -11.92 6.33
C VAL A 140 -7.64 -12.31 6.97
N GLN A 141 -6.98 -13.29 6.37
CA GLN A 141 -5.66 -13.75 6.73
C GLN A 141 -4.63 -13.19 5.76
N VAL A 142 -3.54 -12.64 6.28
CA VAL A 142 -2.44 -12.08 5.49
C VAL A 142 -1.16 -12.89 5.71
N THR A 143 -0.58 -13.38 4.62
CA THR A 143 0.68 -14.17 4.62
C THR A 143 1.72 -13.54 3.70
N VAL A 144 2.99 -13.93 3.89
CA VAL A 144 4.11 -13.50 3.03
C VAL A 144 4.78 -14.74 2.44
N GLU A 145 4.87 -14.77 1.12
CA GLU A 145 5.31 -15.91 0.33
C GLU A 145 6.41 -15.49 -0.64
N LYS A 146 7.35 -16.37 -0.95
CA LYS A 146 8.32 -16.14 -2.05
C LYS A 146 7.65 -16.39 -3.40
N ASN A 147 6.73 -17.35 -3.46
CA ASN A 147 5.88 -17.68 -4.59
C ASN A 147 4.74 -18.60 -4.12
N ILE A 148 3.84 -18.98 -5.04
CA ILE A 148 2.64 -19.80 -4.76
C ILE A 148 2.91 -21.12 -4.02
N ASN A 149 4.12 -21.68 -4.08
CA ASN A 149 4.48 -22.96 -3.47
C ASN A 149 5.48 -22.81 -2.31
N THR A 150 5.88 -21.59 -1.95
CA THR A 150 6.99 -21.38 -1.01
C THR A 150 6.71 -20.19 -0.11
N VAL A 151 6.56 -20.47 1.18
CA VAL A 151 6.47 -19.43 2.23
C VAL A 151 7.77 -18.62 2.30
N ALA A 152 7.67 -17.35 2.69
CA ALA A 152 8.86 -16.57 2.97
C ALA A 152 9.58 -17.09 4.23
N PRO A 153 10.90 -16.83 4.38
CA PRO A 153 11.58 -17.04 5.66
C PRO A 153 10.82 -16.33 6.79
N ALA A 154 10.71 -16.98 7.96
CA ALA A 154 9.86 -16.51 9.05
C ALA A 154 10.28 -15.14 9.60
N ASP A 155 11.57 -14.80 9.56
CA ASP A 155 12.09 -13.48 9.92
C ASP A 155 11.61 -12.38 8.95
N ILE A 156 11.67 -12.64 7.65
CA ILE A 156 11.16 -11.74 6.62
C ILE A 156 9.65 -11.58 6.71
N ALA A 157 8.92 -12.69 6.82
CA ALA A 157 7.46 -12.66 6.97
C ALA A 157 7.06 -11.85 8.21
N ARG A 158 7.69 -12.11 9.36
CA ARG A 158 7.41 -11.37 10.60
C ARG A 158 7.73 -9.89 10.46
N ARG A 159 8.84 -9.52 9.82
CA ARG A 159 9.19 -8.11 9.56
C ARG A 159 8.11 -7.41 8.72
N VAL A 160 7.72 -8.01 7.60
CA VAL A 160 6.72 -7.43 6.69
C VAL A 160 5.36 -7.32 7.39
N LEU A 161 4.89 -8.39 8.02
CA LEU A 161 3.61 -8.41 8.70
C LEU A 161 3.53 -7.46 9.90
N SER A 162 4.64 -7.24 10.63
CA SER A 162 4.69 -6.30 11.75
C SER A 162 4.51 -4.85 11.27
N VAL A 163 5.21 -4.45 10.20
CA VAL A 163 5.03 -3.12 9.62
C VAL A 163 3.60 -2.95 9.09
N ILE A 164 3.01 -3.98 8.47
CA ILE A 164 1.60 -3.93 8.07
C ILE A 164 0.75 -3.68 9.32
N GLN A 165 0.88 -4.51 10.35
CA GLN A 165 0.14 -4.41 11.60
C GLN A 165 0.21 -3.00 12.21
N ASP A 166 1.40 -2.41 12.25
CA ASP A 166 1.64 -1.10 12.86
C ASP A 166 1.02 0.08 12.07
N ASN A 167 0.61 -0.15 10.82
CA ASN A 167 0.17 0.90 9.89
C ASN A 167 -1.24 0.68 9.30
N LEU A 168 -2.07 -0.17 9.91
CA LEU A 168 -3.44 -0.48 9.43
C LEU A 168 -4.50 0.60 9.72
N GLY A 169 -4.19 1.61 10.55
CA GLY A 169 -5.10 2.67 11.00
C GLY A 169 -4.39 4.01 11.11
#